data_AF-A0A917UUK8-F1
#
_entry.id   AF-A0A917UUK8-F1
#
_cell.length_a   1.000
_cell.length_b   1.000
_cell.length_c   1.000
_cell.angle_alpha   90.00
_cell.angle_beta   90.00
_cell.angle_gamma   90.00
#
_symmetry.space_group_name_H-M   'P 1'
#
loop_
_entity.id
_entity.type
_entity.pdbx_description
1 polymer ?
#
loop_
_entity_poly.entity_id
_entity_poly.type
_entity_poly.pdbx_seq_one_letter_code
_entity_poly.pdbx_strand_id
1 'polypeptide(L)'
;MSRSVPQWKKAYRLINSCFPPISVFEDTLDPQDLEIAFAIEGLTNDRLLEEGGKLARVPRDDRVSGPGSTAVMAAFTHIGKQSRFTDGSYGVYYCADSLHTAIAETRFHQERFFAATGEQSLEITMRAYVNKVIEPMLDVRERADLHGPDVSNYEVPQAFARIQREAGEWGLLYKSVRASGGECVAAFRPKAVSRPVQGAHLRYIWDGKAQSITAVVELNELTL
;
A
#
# COMPACT_ATOMS: atom_id res chain seq x y z
N MET A 1 -6.82 23.74 -1.42
CA MET A 1 -6.33 22.46 -1.96
C MET A 1 -7.24 22.09 -3.11
N SER A 2 -6.68 21.86 -4.29
CA SER A 2 -7.44 21.42 -5.48
C SER A 2 -7.64 19.90 -5.44
N ARG A 3 -8.56 19.38 -6.25
CA ARG A 3 -8.68 17.95 -6.51
C ARG A 3 -8.28 17.66 -7.93
N SER A 4 -7.41 16.67 -8.14
CA SER A 4 -6.98 16.28 -9.46
C SER A 4 -6.59 14.81 -9.51
N VAL A 5 -6.77 14.20 -10.67
CA VAL A 5 -6.14 12.92 -10.98
C VAL A 5 -4.71 13.22 -11.41
N PRO A 6 -3.67 12.66 -10.76
CA PRO A 6 -2.29 12.91 -11.14
C PRO A 6 -2.03 12.38 -12.57
N GLN A 7 -1.26 13.12 -13.35
CA GLN A 7 -0.94 12.80 -14.76
C GLN A 7 0.17 11.75 -14.86
N TRP A 8 0.12 10.72 -14.02
CA TRP A 8 1.08 9.62 -14.02
C TRP A 8 0.65 8.54 -15.02
N LYS A 9 1.59 8.05 -15.83
CA LYS A 9 1.31 6.91 -16.73
C LYS A 9 1.09 5.61 -15.95
N LYS A 10 1.79 5.47 -14.83
CA LYS A 10 1.83 4.30 -13.96
C LYS A 10 1.97 4.77 -12.51
N ALA A 11 1.38 4.02 -11.59
CA ALA A 11 1.57 4.15 -10.15
C ALA A 11 2.13 2.82 -9.62
N TYR A 12 3.08 2.90 -8.70
CA TYR A 12 3.84 1.75 -8.22
C TYR A 12 3.62 1.53 -6.72
N ARG A 13 3.28 0.30 -6.35
CA ARG A 13 3.23 -0.16 -4.96
C ARG A 13 4.17 -1.34 -4.79
N LEU A 14 4.98 -1.31 -3.75
CA LEU A 14 5.88 -2.41 -3.39
C LEU A 14 5.39 -3.11 -2.13
N ILE A 15 5.31 -4.44 -2.17
CA ILE A 15 4.88 -5.29 -1.05
C ILE A 15 5.92 -6.40 -0.87
N ASN A 16 6.15 -6.87 0.36
CA ASN A 16 6.98 -8.04 0.61
C ASN A 16 6.38 -9.27 -0.10
N SER A 17 7.20 -10.08 -0.77
CA SER A 17 6.73 -11.26 -1.52
C SER A 17 6.40 -12.45 -0.63
N CYS A 18 6.91 -12.50 0.60
CA CYS A 18 6.53 -13.48 1.62
C CYS A 18 5.16 -13.19 2.23
N PHE A 19 4.48 -12.11 1.82
CA PHE A 19 3.08 -11.91 2.15
C PHE A 19 2.30 -13.06 1.50
N PRO A 20 1.51 -13.85 2.27
CA PRO A 20 0.79 -14.97 1.70
C PRO A 20 -0.04 -14.48 0.51
N PRO A 21 -0.10 -15.20 -0.62
CA PRO A 21 -1.01 -14.86 -1.69
C PRO A 21 -2.43 -15.02 -1.14
N ILE A 22 -3.02 -13.93 -0.66
CA ILE A 22 -4.42 -13.90 -0.26
C ILE A 22 -5.20 -13.89 -1.59
N SER A 23 -5.30 -15.03 -2.27
CA SER A 23 -6.07 -15.17 -3.53
C SER A 23 -7.57 -14.92 -3.35
N VAL A 24 -8.00 -14.77 -2.10
CA VAL A 24 -9.37 -14.66 -1.62
C VAL A 24 -10.12 -13.49 -2.27
N PHE A 25 -9.46 -12.37 -2.59
CA PHE A 25 -10.13 -11.25 -3.28
C PHE A 25 -10.11 -11.37 -4.81
N GLU A 26 -9.32 -12.29 -5.38
CA GLU A 26 -9.09 -12.38 -6.82
C GLU A 26 -10.19 -13.17 -7.55
N ASP A 27 -11.18 -13.66 -6.83
CA ASP A 27 -12.35 -14.29 -7.43
C ASP A 27 -13.06 -13.30 -8.37
N THR A 28 -13.60 -13.86 -9.45
CA THR A 28 -14.39 -13.16 -10.47
C THR A 28 -15.84 -12.91 -10.05
N LEU A 29 -16.24 -13.35 -8.86
CA LEU A 29 -17.52 -13.01 -8.24
C LEU A 29 -17.71 -11.49 -8.10
N ASP A 30 -18.97 -11.06 -8.00
CA ASP A 30 -19.30 -9.67 -7.69
C ASP A 30 -18.66 -9.28 -6.34
N PRO A 31 -18.00 -8.11 -6.22
CA PRO A 31 -17.44 -7.64 -4.95
C PRO A 31 -18.41 -7.66 -3.77
N GLN A 32 -19.72 -7.55 -4.03
CA GLN A 32 -20.77 -7.59 -3.02
C GLN A 32 -21.07 -9.01 -2.51
N ASP A 33 -20.77 -10.03 -3.31
CA ASP A 33 -21.03 -11.44 -3.02
C ASP A 33 -19.82 -12.13 -2.38
N LEU A 34 -18.65 -11.50 -2.40
CA LEU A 34 -17.43 -12.00 -1.75
C LEU A 34 -17.66 -12.37 -0.28
N GLU A 35 -18.46 -11.59 0.45
CA GLU A 35 -18.76 -11.86 1.87
C GLU A 35 -19.53 -13.18 2.06
N ILE A 36 -20.46 -13.47 1.16
CA ILE A 36 -21.25 -14.71 1.18
C ILE A 36 -20.36 -15.88 0.75
N ALA A 37 -19.56 -15.70 -0.30
CA ALA A 37 -18.59 -16.71 -0.73
C ALA A 37 -17.62 -17.09 0.39
N PHE A 38 -17.07 -16.10 1.11
CA PHE A 38 -16.19 -16.34 2.26
C PHE A 38 -16.91 -17.01 3.42
N ALA A 39 -18.16 -16.66 3.70
CA ALA A 39 -18.93 -17.31 4.74
C ALA A 39 -19.19 -18.79 4.41
N ILE A 40 -19.48 -19.12 3.14
CA ILE A 40 -19.72 -20.50 2.68
C ILE A 40 -18.43 -21.33 2.68
N GLU A 41 -17.35 -20.81 2.07
CA GLU A 41 -16.05 -21.51 2.05
C GLU A 41 -15.42 -21.60 3.45
N GLY A 42 -15.64 -20.58 4.28
CA GLY A 42 -15.18 -20.47 5.65
C GLY A 42 -15.80 -21.47 6.61
N LEU A 43 -16.90 -22.16 6.24
CA LEU A 43 -17.49 -23.25 7.02
C LEU A 43 -16.51 -24.42 7.27
N THR A 44 -15.47 -24.53 6.44
CA THR A 44 -14.43 -25.57 6.54
C THR A 44 -13.02 -25.01 6.69
N ASN A 45 -12.88 -23.68 6.72
CA ASN A 45 -11.59 -23.01 6.70
C ASN A 45 -11.63 -21.72 7.53
N ASP A 46 -11.23 -21.82 8.80
CA ASP A 46 -11.23 -20.70 9.75
C ASP A 46 -10.50 -19.46 9.23
N ARG A 47 -9.45 -19.65 8.41
CA ARG A 47 -8.71 -18.55 7.77
C ARG A 47 -9.59 -17.74 6.81
N LEU A 48 -10.46 -18.40 6.03
CA LEU A 48 -11.37 -17.71 5.10
C LEU A 48 -12.49 -16.97 5.84
N LEU A 49 -12.97 -17.54 6.96
CA LEU A 49 -13.93 -16.88 7.83
C LEU A 49 -13.35 -15.60 8.45
N GLU A 50 -12.10 -15.64 8.91
CA GLU A 50 -11.38 -14.46 9.40
C GLU A 50 -11.20 -13.39 8.31
N GLU A 51 -10.83 -13.79 7.08
CA GLU A 51 -10.73 -12.87 5.94
C GLU A 51 -12.09 -12.23 5.60
N GLY A 52 -13.18 -12.99 5.68
CA GLY A 52 -14.55 -12.48 5.54
C GLY A 52 -14.91 -11.41 6.57
N GLY A 53 -14.55 -11.64 7.84
CA GLY A 53 -14.73 -10.63 8.90
C GLY A 53 -13.94 -9.34 8.67
N LYS A 54 -12.76 -9.42 8.04
CA LYS A 54 -11.96 -8.23 7.69
C LYS A 54 -12.59 -7.44 6.53
N LEU A 55 -13.36 -8.07 5.65
CA LEU A 55 -14.02 -7.41 4.51
C LEU A 55 -15.09 -6.39 4.96
N ALA A 56 -15.71 -6.62 6.12
CA ALA A 56 -16.67 -5.68 6.73
C ALA A 56 -16.06 -4.31 7.05
N ARG A 57 -14.72 -4.20 7.10
CA ARG A 57 -14.00 -2.92 7.28
C ARG A 57 -14.06 -2.00 6.05
N VAL A 58 -14.47 -2.54 4.90
CA VAL A 58 -14.59 -1.82 3.63
C VAL A 58 -16.07 -1.69 3.25
N PRO A 59 -16.58 -0.46 3.00
CA PRO A 59 -17.94 -0.26 2.52
C PRO A 59 -18.23 -1.12 1.29
N ARG A 60 -19.42 -1.72 1.18
CA ARG A 60 -19.76 -2.64 0.08
C ARG A 60 -19.51 -2.02 -1.29
N ASP A 61 -19.94 -0.76 -1.45
CA ASP A 61 -19.79 0.00 -2.70
C ASP A 61 -18.34 0.36 -3.03
N ASP A 62 -17.39 0.15 -2.12
CA ASP A 62 -15.97 0.42 -2.33
C ASP A 62 -15.13 -0.84 -2.57
N ARG A 63 -15.72 -2.03 -2.41
CA ARG A 63 -15.02 -3.30 -2.60
C ARG A 63 -14.66 -3.49 -4.07
N VAL A 64 -13.52 -4.14 -4.30
CA VAL A 64 -13.04 -4.52 -5.64
C VAL A 64 -12.69 -6.01 -5.66
N SER A 65 -13.03 -6.69 -6.74
CA SER A 65 -12.78 -8.13 -6.97
C SER A 65 -12.11 -8.36 -8.34
N GLY A 66 -11.71 -9.61 -8.59
CA GLY A 66 -11.02 -10.05 -9.80
C GLY A 66 -9.50 -9.98 -9.72
N PRO A 67 -8.78 -10.46 -10.75
CA PRO A 67 -7.31 -10.60 -10.70
C PRO A 67 -6.57 -9.32 -10.29
N GLY A 68 -5.67 -9.44 -9.31
CA GLY A 68 -4.87 -8.34 -8.76
C GLY A 68 -5.56 -7.49 -7.69
N SER A 69 -6.87 -7.68 -7.44
CA SER A 69 -7.63 -6.93 -6.41
C SER A 69 -7.05 -7.09 -5.01
N THR A 70 -6.43 -8.23 -4.70
CA THR A 70 -5.83 -8.52 -3.41
C THR A 70 -4.82 -7.49 -2.98
N ALA A 71 -3.95 -7.06 -3.89
CA ALA A 71 -2.93 -6.05 -3.59
C ALA A 71 -3.54 -4.69 -3.21
N VAL A 72 -4.77 -4.42 -3.63
CA VAL A 72 -5.55 -3.24 -3.27
C VAL A 72 -6.32 -3.49 -1.97
N MET A 73 -7.17 -4.51 -1.93
CA MET A 73 -8.06 -4.81 -0.79
C MET A 73 -7.28 -5.07 0.49
N ALA A 74 -6.11 -5.72 0.42
CA ALA A 74 -5.27 -5.96 1.58
C ALA A 74 -4.87 -4.67 2.31
N ALA A 75 -4.69 -3.55 1.61
CA ALA A 75 -4.37 -2.27 2.23
C ALA A 75 -5.49 -1.73 3.13
N PHE A 76 -6.73 -2.16 2.91
CA PHE A 76 -7.91 -1.72 3.64
C PHE A 76 -8.43 -2.76 4.64
N THR A 77 -8.16 -4.05 4.40
CA THR A 77 -8.58 -5.13 5.30
C THR A 77 -7.54 -5.43 6.38
N HIS A 78 -6.25 -5.27 6.11
CA HIS A 78 -5.13 -5.54 7.03
C HIS A 78 -4.60 -4.25 7.68
N ILE A 79 -5.39 -3.69 8.59
CA ILE A 79 -5.10 -2.44 9.33
C ILE A 79 -4.25 -2.69 10.59
N GLY A 80 -3.94 -1.64 11.34
CA GLY A 80 -3.24 -1.70 12.63
C GLY A 80 -1.80 -1.16 12.59
N LYS A 81 -1.20 -1.02 11.41
CA LYS A 81 0.12 -0.39 11.25
C LYS A 81 -0.03 1.12 11.07
N GLN A 82 0.56 1.89 11.97
CA GLN A 82 0.66 3.34 11.84
C GLN A 82 1.54 3.74 10.66
N SER A 83 1.15 4.80 9.96
CA SER A 83 1.92 5.41 8.87
C SER A 83 1.65 6.92 8.82
N ARG A 84 2.19 7.63 7.82
CA ARG A 84 2.08 9.08 7.71
C ARG A 84 0.64 9.59 7.77
N PHE A 85 -0.28 8.90 7.10
CA PHE A 85 -1.68 9.33 6.96
C PHE A 85 -2.69 8.36 7.58
N THR A 86 -2.27 7.51 8.52
CA THR A 86 -3.18 6.73 9.36
C THR A 86 -2.51 6.38 10.68
N ASP A 87 -3.28 6.48 11.76
CA ASP A 87 -2.94 6.01 13.11
C ASP A 87 -3.13 4.49 13.29
N GLY A 88 -3.41 3.78 12.18
CA GLY A 88 -3.63 2.34 12.16
C GLY A 88 -5.09 1.92 12.34
N SER A 89 -5.99 2.85 12.71
CA SER A 89 -7.42 2.56 12.90
C SER A 89 -8.17 2.29 11.58
N TYR A 90 -7.61 2.72 10.44
CA TYR A 90 -8.13 2.45 9.11
C TYR A 90 -6.98 2.20 8.12
N GLY A 91 -7.31 1.51 7.04
CA GLY A 91 -6.36 1.18 5.98
C GLY A 91 -6.19 2.30 4.97
N VAL A 92 -4.97 2.40 4.43
CA VAL A 92 -4.58 3.38 3.42
C VAL A 92 -3.74 2.68 2.36
N TYR A 93 -4.13 2.85 1.10
CA TYR A 93 -3.35 2.35 -0.02
C TYR A 93 -2.32 3.39 -0.44
N TYR A 94 -1.05 2.99 -0.44
CA TYR A 94 0.06 3.84 -0.86
C TYR A 94 0.62 3.38 -2.20
N CYS A 95 0.85 4.32 -3.10
CA CYS A 95 1.62 4.15 -4.32
C CYS A 95 2.40 5.42 -4.67
N ALA A 96 3.41 5.27 -5.54
CA ALA A 96 4.26 6.35 -5.99
C ALA A 96 4.23 6.51 -7.52
N ASP A 97 4.62 7.68 -7.99
CA ASP A 97 4.69 8.07 -9.41
C ASP A 97 5.70 7.26 -10.24
N SER A 98 6.73 6.73 -9.59
CA SER A 98 7.80 5.96 -10.22
C SER A 98 8.24 4.78 -9.35
N LEU A 99 8.85 3.78 -9.99
CA LEU A 99 9.45 2.66 -9.28
C LEU A 99 10.59 3.14 -8.35
N HIS A 100 11.35 4.15 -8.78
CA HIS A 100 12.40 4.76 -7.96
C HIS A 100 11.86 5.35 -6.67
N THR A 101 10.79 6.15 -6.75
CA THR A 101 10.11 6.74 -5.58
C THR A 101 9.56 5.64 -4.67
N ALA A 102 8.91 4.61 -5.23
CA ALA A 102 8.40 3.48 -4.46
C ALA A 102 9.53 2.72 -3.72
N ILE A 103 10.68 2.52 -4.37
CA ILE A 103 11.86 1.90 -3.76
C ILE A 103 12.36 2.75 -2.60
N ALA A 104 12.50 4.06 -2.79
CA ALA A 104 12.99 4.96 -1.74
C ALA A 104 12.09 4.95 -0.49
N GLU A 105 10.77 5.00 -0.69
CA GLU A 105 9.79 4.95 0.41
C GLU A 105 9.84 3.61 1.16
N THR A 106 9.83 2.50 0.42
CA THR A 106 9.84 1.17 1.06
C THR A 106 11.18 0.84 1.71
N ARG A 107 12.31 1.24 1.10
CA ARG A 107 13.64 1.10 1.69
C ARG A 107 13.69 1.74 3.07
N PHE A 108 13.27 3.00 3.18
CA PHE A 108 13.25 3.73 4.44
C PHE A 108 12.43 3.00 5.53
N HIS A 109 11.24 2.51 5.19
CA HIS A 109 10.40 1.81 6.15
C HIS A 109 10.94 0.41 6.53
N GLN A 110 11.56 -0.30 5.59
CA GLN A 110 12.17 -1.60 5.84
C GLN A 110 13.41 -1.48 6.72
N GLU A 111 14.31 -0.54 6.42
CA GLU A 111 15.51 -0.28 7.23
C GLU A 111 15.14 0.05 8.68
N ARG A 112 14.14 0.92 8.89
CA ARG A 112 13.64 1.25 10.23
C ARG A 112 13.07 0.02 10.95
N PHE A 113 12.32 -0.83 10.25
CA PHE A 113 11.75 -2.04 10.85
C PHE A 113 12.83 -3.02 11.29
N PHE A 114 13.82 -3.30 10.42
CA PHE A 114 14.93 -4.21 10.72
C PHE A 114 15.86 -3.67 11.79
N ALA A 115 16.14 -2.37 11.77
CA ALA A 115 16.91 -1.71 12.82
C ALA A 115 16.21 -1.83 14.18
N ALA A 116 14.89 -1.60 14.24
CA ALA A 116 14.12 -1.68 15.48
C ALA A 116 14.01 -3.12 16.04
N THR A 117 14.16 -4.13 15.20
CA THR A 117 14.07 -5.55 15.57
C THR A 117 15.45 -6.20 15.77
N GLY A 118 16.55 -5.48 15.50
CA GLY A 118 17.91 -6.00 15.66
C GLY A 118 18.26 -7.10 14.66
N GLU A 119 17.65 -7.07 13.47
CA GLU A 119 17.79 -8.13 12.48
C GLU A 119 19.21 -8.23 11.93
N GLN A 120 19.69 -9.46 11.78
CA GLN A 120 20.96 -9.76 11.13
C GLN A 120 20.88 -9.48 9.63
N SER A 121 22.01 -9.51 8.91
CA SER A 121 22.00 -9.30 7.45
C SER A 121 21.11 -10.34 6.76
N LEU A 122 20.19 -9.86 5.91
CA LEU A 122 19.23 -10.72 5.22
C LEU A 122 18.83 -10.16 3.84
N GLU A 123 18.24 -11.02 3.03
CA GLU A 123 17.66 -10.64 1.74
C GLU A 123 16.14 -10.68 1.83
N ILE A 124 15.48 -9.63 1.35
CA ILE A 124 14.01 -9.58 1.25
C ILE A 124 13.62 -9.45 -0.20
N THR A 125 12.69 -10.31 -0.63
CA THR A 125 12.08 -10.18 -1.95
C THR A 125 10.85 -9.30 -1.87
N MET A 126 10.81 -8.26 -2.68
CA MET A 126 9.71 -7.30 -2.82
C MET A 126 9.06 -7.50 -4.20
N ARG A 127 7.74 -7.36 -4.27
CA ARG A 127 6.97 -7.42 -5.52
C ARG A 127 6.44 -6.04 -5.87
N ALA A 128 6.67 -5.61 -7.10
CA ALA A 128 6.03 -4.41 -7.64
C ALA A 128 4.63 -4.73 -8.17
N TYR A 129 3.68 -3.89 -7.82
CA TYR A 129 2.36 -3.81 -8.39
C TYR A 129 2.24 -2.48 -9.14
N VAL A 130 1.83 -2.56 -10.40
CA VAL A 130 1.71 -1.42 -11.29
C VAL A 130 0.24 -1.17 -11.57
N ASN A 131 -0.26 0.00 -11.21
CA ASN A 131 -1.64 0.42 -11.48
C ASN A 131 -1.70 1.88 -11.94
N LYS A 132 -2.90 2.46 -11.87
CA LYS A 132 -3.20 3.87 -12.13
C LYS A 132 -4.04 4.43 -10.99
N VAL A 133 -3.80 5.67 -10.65
CA VAL A 133 -4.72 6.50 -9.85
C VAL A 133 -5.84 6.94 -10.78
N ILE A 134 -7.09 6.64 -10.44
CA ILE A 134 -8.24 6.83 -11.34
C ILE A 134 -9.30 7.78 -10.78
N GLU A 135 -9.21 8.12 -9.49
CA GLU A 135 -10.09 9.10 -8.84
C GLU A 135 -9.35 10.40 -8.49
N PRO A 136 -10.04 11.53 -8.31
CA PRO A 136 -9.41 12.79 -7.93
C PRO A 136 -8.83 12.76 -6.51
N MET A 137 -7.55 13.06 -6.36
CA MET A 137 -6.87 13.19 -5.08
C MET A 137 -6.89 14.64 -4.61
N LEU A 138 -7.00 14.87 -3.30
CA LEU A 138 -6.78 16.18 -2.71
C LEU A 138 -5.29 16.51 -2.79
N ASP A 139 -4.94 17.58 -3.51
CA ASP A 139 -3.57 18.02 -3.68
C ASP A 139 -3.07 18.74 -2.43
N VAL A 140 -2.12 18.10 -1.76
CA VAL A 140 -1.49 18.61 -0.55
C VAL A 140 0.00 18.85 -0.73
N ARG A 141 0.53 18.82 -1.95
CA ARG A 141 1.98 18.95 -2.23
C ARG A 141 2.61 20.25 -1.69
N GLU A 142 1.82 21.29 -1.50
CA GLU A 142 2.24 22.59 -0.95
C GLU A 142 2.04 22.72 0.57
N ARG A 143 1.59 21.66 1.26
CA ARG A 143 1.40 21.63 2.71
C ARG A 143 2.64 21.10 3.42
N ALA A 144 3.62 21.98 3.67
CA ALA A 144 4.88 21.61 4.32
C ALA A 144 4.69 20.90 5.69
N ASP A 145 3.64 21.27 6.42
CA ASP A 145 3.27 20.69 7.72
C ASP A 145 2.87 19.19 7.64
N LEU A 146 2.53 18.70 6.44
CA LEU A 146 2.21 17.28 6.21
C LEU A 146 3.44 16.46 5.76
N HIS A 147 4.56 17.13 5.45
CA HIS A 147 5.77 16.54 4.86
C HIS A 147 6.95 16.49 5.83
N GLY A 148 6.69 16.45 7.14
CA GLY A 148 7.74 16.20 8.13
C GLY A 148 8.52 14.92 7.80
N PRO A 149 9.87 14.94 7.75
CA PRO A 149 10.66 13.75 7.45
C PRO A 149 10.72 12.78 8.64
N ASP A 150 10.43 13.27 9.85
CA ASP A 150 10.45 12.47 11.07
C ASP A 150 9.18 11.62 11.20
N VAL A 151 9.38 10.31 11.40
CA VAL A 151 8.34 9.31 11.64
C VAL A 151 7.72 9.40 13.03
N SER A 152 8.40 10.05 13.99
CA SER A 152 7.87 10.28 15.34
C SER A 152 6.77 11.35 15.36
N ASN A 153 6.68 12.18 14.31
CA ASN A 153 5.79 13.35 14.25
C ASN A 153 4.73 13.20 13.14
N TYR A 154 3.90 12.16 13.24
CA TYR A 154 2.78 11.95 12.30
C TYR A 154 1.42 12.41 12.82
N GLU A 155 1.34 13.06 13.98
CA GLU A 155 0.08 13.54 14.56
C GLU A 155 -0.68 14.49 13.61
N VAL A 156 0.00 15.51 13.08
CA VAL A 156 -0.59 16.49 12.15
C VAL A 156 -1.09 15.83 10.85
N PRO A 157 -0.27 15.06 10.11
CA PRO A 157 -0.75 14.42 8.88
C PRO A 157 -1.80 13.33 9.13
N GLN A 158 -1.75 12.60 10.24
CA GLN A 158 -2.78 11.62 10.59
C GLN A 158 -4.11 12.28 10.93
N ALA A 159 -4.11 13.35 11.73
CA ALA A 159 -5.31 14.12 12.06
C ALA A 159 -5.95 14.73 10.80
N PHE A 160 -5.11 15.30 9.92
CA PHE A 160 -5.56 15.84 8.64
C PHE A 160 -6.17 14.73 7.76
N ALA A 161 -5.48 13.61 7.59
CA ALA A 161 -5.96 12.50 6.76
C ALA A 161 -7.30 11.92 7.27
N ARG A 162 -7.47 11.81 8.59
CA ARG A 162 -8.72 11.36 9.20
C ARG A 162 -9.88 12.28 8.83
N ILE A 163 -9.73 13.60 8.98
CA ILE A 163 -10.74 14.60 8.61
C ILE A 163 -11.10 14.48 7.13
N GLN A 164 -10.09 14.38 6.25
CA GLN A 164 -10.33 14.28 4.81
C GLN A 164 -11.02 12.96 4.41
N ARG A 165 -10.65 11.85 5.05
CA ARG A 165 -11.31 10.57 4.84
C ARG A 165 -12.77 10.62 5.29
N GLU A 166 -13.05 11.20 6.47
CA GLU A 166 -14.42 11.37 6.99
C GLU A 166 -15.27 12.29 6.09
N ALA A 167 -14.65 13.27 5.44
CA ALA A 167 -15.28 14.11 4.43
C ALA A 167 -15.52 13.42 3.08
N GLY A 168 -15.12 12.15 2.92
CA GLY A 168 -15.35 11.36 1.71
C GLY A 168 -14.32 11.59 0.59
N GLU A 169 -13.16 12.17 0.88
CA GLU A 169 -12.08 12.30 -0.10
C GLU A 169 -11.58 10.93 -0.57
N TRP A 170 -11.18 10.83 -1.84
CA TRP A 170 -10.62 9.61 -2.40
C TRP A 170 -9.20 9.32 -1.91
N GLY A 171 -8.44 10.37 -1.57
CA GLY A 171 -7.07 10.26 -1.10
C GLY A 171 -6.33 11.59 -1.16
N LEU A 172 -5.03 11.52 -0.86
CA LEU A 172 -4.12 12.66 -0.86
C LEU A 172 -3.03 12.46 -1.91
N LEU A 173 -2.72 13.52 -2.66
CA LEU A 173 -1.53 13.61 -3.52
C LEU A 173 -0.48 14.46 -2.80
N TYR A 174 0.69 13.88 -2.53
CA TYR A 174 1.72 14.47 -1.67
C TYR A 174 3.13 14.26 -2.23
N LYS A 175 4.09 15.07 -1.78
CA LYS A 175 5.51 14.94 -2.19
C LYS A 175 6.19 13.82 -1.38
N SER A 176 6.99 13.00 -2.04
CA SER A 176 7.86 12.07 -1.33
C SER A 176 8.91 12.85 -0.54
N VAL A 177 9.14 12.44 0.71
CA VAL A 177 10.23 12.96 1.55
C VAL A 177 11.48 12.06 1.47
N ARG A 178 11.44 11.03 0.63
CA ARG A 178 12.47 9.99 0.47
C ARG A 178 13.11 10.01 -0.92
N ALA A 179 12.38 10.47 -1.94
CA ALA A 179 12.89 10.68 -3.28
C ALA A 179 12.61 12.12 -3.72
N SER A 180 13.68 12.88 -3.99
CA SER A 180 13.56 14.27 -4.45
C SER A 180 12.82 14.34 -5.79
N GLY A 181 11.80 15.20 -5.87
CA GLY A 181 10.94 15.33 -7.04
C GLY A 181 9.91 14.21 -7.22
N GLY A 182 9.93 13.18 -6.39
CA GLY A 182 8.95 12.09 -6.42
C GLY A 182 7.63 12.48 -5.77
N GLU A 183 6.54 11.92 -6.28
CA GLU A 183 5.20 12.11 -5.76
C GLU A 183 4.55 10.79 -5.34
N CYS A 184 3.67 10.86 -4.35
CA CYS A 184 3.01 9.72 -3.77
C CYS A 184 1.51 9.99 -3.58
N VAL A 185 0.73 8.91 -3.58
CA VAL A 185 -0.70 8.92 -3.27
C VAL A 185 -0.95 8.08 -2.03
N ALA A 186 -1.78 8.63 -1.14
CA ALA A 186 -2.39 7.94 -0.01
C ALA A 186 -3.90 7.85 -0.27
N ALA A 187 -4.36 6.73 -0.82
CA ALA A 187 -5.75 6.48 -1.15
C ALA A 187 -6.53 5.94 0.05
N PHE A 188 -7.71 6.51 0.29
CA PHE A 188 -8.58 6.17 1.41
C PHE A 188 -9.65 5.13 1.06
N ARG A 189 -9.83 4.85 -0.23
CA ARG A 189 -10.85 3.92 -0.75
C ARG A 189 -10.24 3.01 -1.84
N PRO A 190 -10.58 1.71 -1.89
CA PRO A 190 -10.04 0.79 -2.89
C PRO A 190 -10.25 1.25 -4.35
N LYS A 191 -11.43 1.80 -4.66
CA LYS A 191 -11.77 2.28 -6.02
C LYS A 191 -10.98 3.50 -6.49
N ALA A 192 -10.19 4.13 -5.61
CA ALA A 192 -9.33 5.24 -5.97
C ALA A 192 -8.20 4.86 -6.96
N VAL A 193 -7.88 3.56 -7.02
CA VAL A 193 -6.87 3.00 -7.91
C VAL A 193 -7.44 1.85 -8.74
N SER A 194 -6.90 1.68 -9.94
CA SER A 194 -7.20 0.52 -10.77
C SER A 194 -6.59 -0.76 -10.19
N ARG A 195 -7.14 -1.92 -10.60
CA ARG A 195 -6.53 -3.23 -10.29
C ARG A 195 -5.11 -3.28 -10.84
N PRO A 196 -4.11 -3.61 -10.01
CA PRO A 196 -2.74 -3.67 -10.45
C PRO A 196 -2.46 -4.90 -11.30
N VAL A 197 -1.49 -4.75 -12.19
CA VAL A 197 -0.75 -5.88 -12.77
C VAL A 197 0.55 -6.05 -12.00
N GLN A 198 1.01 -7.29 -11.90
CA GLN A 198 2.32 -7.57 -11.32
C GLN A 198 3.43 -7.01 -12.23
N GLY A 199 4.37 -6.30 -11.63
CA GLY A 199 5.60 -5.82 -12.25
C GLY A 199 6.81 -6.63 -11.81
N ALA A 200 7.96 -5.96 -11.75
CA ALA A 200 9.24 -6.55 -11.36
C ALA A 200 9.24 -7.15 -9.95
N HIS A 201 10.06 -8.19 -9.76
CA HIS A 201 10.49 -8.63 -8.45
C HIS A 201 11.80 -7.95 -8.13
N LEU A 202 11.91 -7.41 -6.92
CA LEU A 202 13.10 -6.74 -6.42
C LEU A 202 13.64 -7.52 -5.23
N ARG A 203 14.94 -7.46 -5.02
CA ARG A 203 15.59 -8.00 -3.84
C ARG A 203 16.35 -6.90 -3.12
N TYR A 204 16.01 -6.71 -1.85
CA TYR A 204 16.62 -5.75 -0.97
C TYR A 204 17.65 -6.49 -0.13
N ILE A 205 18.90 -6.02 -0.16
CA ILE A 205 20.00 -6.61 0.59
C ILE A 205 20.21 -5.75 1.84
N TRP A 206 19.70 -6.23 2.99
CA TRP A 206 19.89 -5.60 4.28
C TRP A 206 21.19 -6.04 4.93
N ASP A 207 22.00 -5.08 5.36
CA ASP A 207 23.19 -5.32 6.17
C ASP A 207 22.90 -4.91 7.62
N GLY A 208 22.82 -5.91 8.50
CA GLY A 208 22.55 -5.70 9.92
C GLY A 208 23.68 -5.01 10.68
N LYS A 209 24.91 -4.98 10.17
CA LYS A 209 26.00 -4.18 10.75
C LYS A 209 25.94 -2.74 10.28
N ALA A 210 25.70 -2.53 8.98
CA ALA A 210 25.58 -1.19 8.41
C ALA A 210 24.23 -0.51 8.72
N GLN A 211 23.27 -1.27 9.27
CA GLN A 211 21.91 -0.82 9.58
C GLN A 211 21.24 -0.13 8.37
N SER A 212 21.50 -0.66 7.17
CA SER A 212 20.98 -0.13 5.92
C SER A 212 20.82 -1.21 4.87
N ILE A 213 19.91 -0.97 3.91
CA ILE A 213 19.83 -1.73 2.68
C ILE A 213 20.96 -1.25 1.78
N THR A 214 21.93 -2.10 1.49
CA THR A 214 23.13 -1.74 0.73
C THR A 214 22.93 -1.83 -0.77
N ALA A 215 21.98 -2.66 -1.21
CA ALA A 215 21.65 -2.82 -2.61
C ALA A 215 20.18 -3.20 -2.82
N VAL A 216 19.65 -2.78 -3.97
CA VAL A 216 18.35 -3.20 -4.50
C VAL A 216 18.60 -3.73 -5.90
N VAL A 217 18.28 -5.01 -6.13
CA VAL A 217 18.48 -5.67 -7.43
C VAL A 217 17.16 -6.13 -8.00
N GLU A 218 16.98 -5.99 -9.30
CA GLU A 218 15.83 -6.54 -10.02
C GLU A 218 16.09 -8.02 -10.33
N LEU A 219 15.13 -8.88 -10.01
CA LEU A 219 15.19 -10.32 -10.28
C LEU A 219 14.54 -10.58 -11.64
N ASN A 220 15.34 -11.10 -12.57
CA ASN A 220 14.88 -11.55 -13.87
C ASN A 220 14.94 -13.09 -13.92
N GLU A 221 13.86 -13.73 -14.34
CA GLU A 221 13.89 -15.16 -14.68
C GLU A 221 14.75 -15.34 -15.93
N LEU A 222 15.87 -16.04 -15.78
CA LEU A 222 16.61 -16.55 -16.93
C LEU A 222 15.85 -17.76 -17.46
N THR A 223 15.29 -17.65 -18.66
CA THR A 223 14.81 -18.82 -19.41
C THR A 223 16.05 -19.55 -19.91
N LEU A 224 16.39 -20.66 -19.25
CA LEU A 224 17.44 -21.59 -19.66
C LEU A 224 16.93 -22.58 -20.70
#